data_AF-A0AAU2I0H9-F1
#
_entry.id   AF-A0AAU2I0H9-F1
#
_cell.length_a   1.000
_cell.length_b   1.000
_cell.length_c   1.000
_cell.angle_alpha   90.00
_cell.angle_beta   90.00
_cell.angle_gamma   90.00
#
_symmetry.space_group_name_H-M   'P 1'
#
loop_
_entity.id
_entity.type
_entity.pdbx_description
1 polymer ?
#
loop_
_entity_poly.entity_id
_entity_poly.type
_entity_poly.pdbx_seq_one_letter_code
_entity_poly.pdbx_strand_id
1 'polypeptide(L)'
;MTRANRDIPHYYLSTTVDLAAATTWMLNRNANRPVGERLVPAALLLKSVALAARQVTELNGYWKHGAFVPAGGVRLGIAVSLRGGGLTAPALANADTLSLPELMEALRDLVSRARGGRLRASETADPTLTVTNLGDQGVETVFGVIYPPQVALVGLGCVVERPVAVDGMLTVHPTVTATLSADHRASDGATGARFLTALDRLLQRPEEL
;
A
#
# COMPACT_ATOMS: atom_id res chain seq x y z
N MET A 1 -10.04 12.45 12.05
CA MET A 1 -11.03 11.86 11.12
C MET A 1 -12.12 12.85 10.72
N THR A 2 -12.86 13.48 11.65
CA THR A 2 -13.93 14.47 11.31
C THR A 2 -13.49 15.62 10.39
N ARG A 3 -12.28 16.18 10.60
CA ARG A 3 -11.72 17.22 9.72
C ARG A 3 -11.41 16.71 8.30
N ALA A 4 -10.91 15.49 8.16
CA ALA A 4 -10.59 14.93 6.84
C ALA A 4 -11.86 14.75 5.99
N ASN A 5 -12.91 14.14 6.54
CA ASN A 5 -14.16 13.93 5.80
C ASN A 5 -14.94 15.22 5.52
N ARG A 6 -14.72 16.28 6.28
CA ARG A 6 -15.36 17.59 6.06
C ARG A 6 -14.61 18.44 5.04
N ASP A 7 -13.27 18.46 5.13
CA ASP A 7 -12.44 19.46 4.47
C ASP A 7 -11.73 18.92 3.20
N ILE A 8 -11.76 17.60 2.98
CA ILE A 8 -11.15 16.96 1.81
C ILE A 8 -12.26 16.39 0.90
N PRO A 9 -12.40 16.87 -0.34
CA PRO A 9 -13.28 16.26 -1.32
C PRO A 9 -12.65 14.94 -1.79
N HIS A 10 -12.98 13.85 -1.13
CA HIS A 10 -12.47 12.53 -1.49
C HIS A 10 -13.12 12.05 -2.80
N TYR A 11 -12.30 11.50 -3.69
CA TYR A 11 -12.75 10.55 -4.69
C TYR A 11 -12.18 9.16 -4.38
N TYR A 12 -12.88 8.13 -4.84
CA TYR A 12 -12.59 6.75 -4.52
C TYR A 12 -12.51 5.92 -5.80
N LEU A 13 -11.51 5.05 -5.88
CA LEU A 13 -11.34 4.09 -6.97
C LEU A 13 -11.03 2.71 -6.40
N SER A 14 -11.37 1.67 -7.16
CA SER A 14 -11.09 0.28 -6.80
C SER A 14 -10.67 -0.49 -8.05
N THR A 15 -9.72 -1.39 -7.89
CA THR A 15 -9.37 -2.38 -8.91
C THR A 15 -9.14 -3.73 -8.25
N THR A 16 -9.58 -4.80 -8.92
CA THR A 16 -9.18 -6.16 -8.56
C THR A 16 -7.89 -6.47 -9.30
N VAL A 17 -6.88 -6.91 -8.55
CA VAL A 17 -5.55 -7.24 -9.05
C VAL A 17 -5.36 -8.74 -9.00
N ASP A 18 -4.95 -9.32 -10.13
CA ASP A 18 -4.51 -10.70 -10.22
C ASP A 18 -3.12 -10.86 -9.61
N LEU A 19 -2.97 -11.81 -8.70
CA LEU A 19 -1.71 -12.09 -7.99
C LEU A 19 -1.09 -13.42 -8.39
N ALA A 20 -1.54 -14.10 -9.44
CA ALA A 20 -1.02 -15.40 -9.83
C ALA A 20 0.50 -15.36 -10.11
N ALA A 21 0.96 -14.38 -10.89
CA ALA A 21 2.38 -14.16 -11.18
C ALA A 21 3.19 -13.86 -9.90
N ALA A 22 2.73 -12.87 -9.12
CA ALA A 22 3.36 -12.45 -7.86
C ALA A 22 3.47 -13.59 -6.85
N THR A 23 2.40 -14.37 -6.68
CA THR A 23 2.32 -15.47 -5.72
C THR A 23 3.23 -16.62 -6.13
N THR A 24 3.18 -17.04 -7.40
CA THR A 24 4.07 -18.09 -7.92
C THR A 24 5.53 -17.72 -7.75
N TRP A 25 5.90 -16.50 -8.15
CA TRP A 25 7.26 -16.01 -7.99
C TRP A 25 7.71 -15.99 -6.52
N MET A 26 6.86 -15.48 -5.63
CA MET A 26 7.15 -15.40 -4.20
C MET A 26 7.36 -16.79 -3.58
N LEU A 27 6.50 -17.75 -3.91
CA LEU A 27 6.59 -19.13 -3.43
C LEU A 27 7.90 -19.79 -3.90
N ASN A 28 8.27 -19.62 -5.17
CA ASN A 28 9.54 -20.11 -5.71
C ASN A 28 10.76 -19.49 -4.99
N ARG A 29 10.72 -18.18 -4.74
CA ARG A 29 11.76 -17.48 -3.95
C ARG A 29 11.84 -17.99 -2.52
N ASN A 30 10.70 -18.30 -1.90
CA ASN A 30 10.60 -18.74 -0.51
C ASN A 30 10.98 -20.20 -0.30
N ALA A 31 10.89 -21.05 -1.33
CA ALA A 31 11.19 -22.49 -1.24
C ALA A 31 12.60 -22.77 -0.69
N ASN A 32 13.57 -21.93 -1.06
CA ASN A 32 14.97 -22.06 -0.67
C ASN A 32 15.39 -21.11 0.47
N ARG A 33 14.44 -20.47 1.17
CA ARG A 33 14.71 -19.51 2.23
C ARG A 33 14.29 -20.01 3.62
N PRO A 34 15.07 -19.70 4.67
CA PRO A 34 14.62 -19.88 6.06
C PRO A 34 13.29 -19.17 6.30
N VAL A 35 12.43 -19.74 7.14
CA VAL A 35 11.08 -19.21 7.41
C VAL A 35 11.10 -17.74 7.82
N GLY A 36 12.08 -17.33 8.65
CA GLY A 36 12.24 -15.94 9.10
C GLY A 36 12.61 -14.95 7.99
N GLU A 37 13.06 -15.41 6.83
CA GLU A 37 13.48 -14.58 5.70
C GLU A 37 12.48 -14.61 4.52
N ARG A 38 11.42 -15.42 4.64
CA ARG A 38 10.41 -15.57 3.59
C ARG A 38 9.61 -14.30 3.36
N LEU A 39 9.44 -13.95 2.10
CA LEU A 39 8.55 -12.87 1.67
C LEU A 39 7.09 -13.24 1.96
N VAL A 40 6.26 -12.22 2.17
CA VAL A 40 4.81 -12.38 2.31
C VAL A 40 4.10 -11.46 1.31
N PRO A 41 2.84 -11.76 0.94
CA PRO A 41 2.10 -10.93 -0.03
C PRO A 41 2.08 -9.44 0.33
N ALA A 42 1.94 -9.11 1.62
CA ALA A 42 1.98 -7.73 2.08
C ALA A 42 3.26 -6.98 1.67
N ALA A 43 4.42 -7.62 1.65
CA ALA A 43 5.66 -6.95 1.23
C ALA A 43 5.67 -6.63 -0.25
N LEU A 44 5.18 -7.54 -1.10
CA LEU A 44 5.05 -7.30 -2.55
C LEU A 44 4.06 -6.16 -2.82
N LEU A 45 2.91 -6.16 -2.13
CA LEU A 45 1.89 -5.11 -2.27
C LEU A 45 2.39 -3.75 -1.78
N LEU A 46 3.08 -3.69 -0.63
CA LEU A 46 3.63 -2.43 -0.12
C LEU A 46 4.73 -1.91 -1.03
N LYS A 47 5.57 -2.80 -1.58
CA LYS A 47 6.61 -2.41 -2.54
C LYS A 47 6.01 -1.88 -3.83
N SER A 48 4.99 -2.54 -4.39
CA SER A 48 4.32 -2.08 -5.60
C SER A 48 3.61 -0.74 -5.39
N VAL A 49 2.97 -0.53 -4.24
CA VAL A 49 2.42 0.79 -3.86
C VAL A 49 3.51 1.86 -3.82
N ALA A 50 4.65 1.58 -3.20
CA ALA A 50 5.73 2.56 -3.11
C ALA A 50 6.31 2.92 -4.49
N LEU A 51 6.53 1.92 -5.35
CA LEU A 51 6.99 2.14 -6.72
C LEU A 51 5.95 2.85 -7.60
N ALA A 52 4.66 2.56 -7.42
CA ALA A 52 3.58 3.29 -8.10
C ALA A 52 3.52 4.75 -7.66
N ALA A 53 3.70 5.03 -6.36
CA ALA A 53 3.75 6.38 -5.80
C ALA A 53 4.96 7.19 -6.32
N ARG A 54 6.08 6.53 -6.59
CA ARG A 54 7.25 7.14 -7.26
C ARG A 54 6.96 7.50 -8.72
N GLN A 55 6.11 6.74 -9.41
CA GLN A 55 5.73 7.00 -10.81
C GLN A 55 4.61 8.04 -10.95
N VAL A 56 3.69 8.11 -9.98
CA VAL A 56 2.54 9.02 -9.97
C VAL A 56 2.66 9.96 -8.77
N THR A 57 3.53 10.95 -8.94
CA THR A 57 3.96 11.86 -7.87
C THR A 57 2.83 12.71 -7.29
N GLU A 58 1.76 12.95 -8.05
CA GLU A 58 0.57 13.71 -7.69
C GLU A 58 -0.21 13.08 -6.51
N LEU A 59 0.02 11.79 -6.24
CA LEU A 59 -0.56 11.06 -5.11
C LEU A 59 0.43 10.87 -3.94
N ASN A 60 1.67 11.35 -4.07
CA ASN A 60 2.72 11.24 -3.07
C ASN A 60 3.16 12.63 -2.58
N GLY A 61 2.49 13.14 -1.56
CA GLY A 61 2.76 14.48 -1.07
C GLY A 61 1.66 15.01 -0.16
N TYR A 62 1.55 16.33 -0.11
CA TYR A 62 0.76 17.02 0.89
C TYR A 62 -0.09 18.14 0.30
N TRP A 63 -1.26 18.36 0.86
CA TRP A 63 -2.02 19.59 0.66
C TRP A 63 -1.65 20.60 1.74
N LYS A 64 -0.92 21.66 1.39
CA LYS A 64 -0.42 22.68 2.32
C LYS A 64 -0.65 24.07 1.74
N HIS A 65 -1.13 25.00 2.58
CA HIS A 65 -1.35 26.39 2.20
C HIS A 65 -2.18 26.58 0.91
N GLY A 66 -3.17 25.70 0.68
CA GLY A 66 -4.05 25.79 -0.50
C GLY A 66 -3.45 25.24 -1.80
N ALA A 67 -2.32 24.56 -1.76
CA ALA A 67 -1.69 23.95 -2.93
C ALA A 67 -1.16 22.54 -2.63
N PHE A 68 -1.00 21.76 -3.69
CA PHE A 68 -0.30 20.48 -3.62
C PHE A 68 1.22 20.70 -3.53
N VAL A 69 1.86 19.98 -2.62
CA VAL A 69 3.32 19.95 -2.42
C VAL A 69 3.80 18.51 -2.57
N PRO A 70 4.49 18.15 -3.67
CA PRO A 70 5.00 16.80 -3.86
C PRO A 70 6.10 16.49 -2.84
N ALA A 71 6.21 15.22 -2.44
CA ALA A 71 7.30 14.76 -1.60
C ALA A 71 8.51 14.32 -2.44
N GLY A 72 9.73 14.52 -1.92
CA GLY A 72 10.99 14.15 -2.59
C GLY A 72 11.32 12.65 -2.61
N GLY A 73 10.48 11.82 -1.98
CA GLY A 73 10.62 10.35 -1.90
C GLY A 73 9.37 9.73 -1.29
N VAL A 74 9.31 8.40 -1.20
CA VAL A 74 8.13 7.71 -0.65
C VAL A 74 8.39 7.28 0.78
N ARG A 75 7.76 7.98 1.74
CA ARG A 75 7.70 7.58 3.15
C ARG A 75 6.36 6.90 3.38
N LEU A 76 6.34 5.58 3.23
CA LEU A 76 5.10 4.81 3.20
C LEU A 76 4.58 4.57 4.62
N GLY A 77 3.53 5.28 5.01
CA GLY A 77 2.82 5.06 6.27
C GLY A 77 2.06 3.74 6.23
N ILE A 78 2.18 2.93 7.28
CA ILE A 78 1.49 1.63 7.36
C ILE A 78 0.57 1.66 8.56
N ALA A 79 -0.74 1.53 8.32
CA ALA A 79 -1.72 1.46 9.39
C ALA A 79 -1.52 0.17 10.22
N VAL A 80 -1.21 0.32 11.50
CA VAL A 80 -0.99 -0.77 12.46
C VAL A 80 -1.93 -0.60 13.66
N SER A 81 -2.77 -1.60 13.89
CA SER A 81 -3.61 -1.69 15.08
C SER A 81 -2.77 -2.03 16.32
N LEU A 82 -3.01 -1.30 17.42
CA LEU A 82 -2.30 -1.48 18.68
C LEU A 82 -3.06 -2.42 19.63
N ARG A 83 -2.34 -3.18 20.46
CA ARG A 83 -2.92 -4.16 21.39
C ARG A 83 -3.86 -3.55 22.44
N GLY A 84 -3.58 -2.32 22.87
CA GLY A 84 -4.42 -1.58 23.83
C GLY A 84 -5.58 -0.82 23.21
N GLY A 85 -5.86 -1.05 21.92
CA GLY A 85 -6.77 -0.23 21.13
C GLY A 85 -6.08 0.97 20.50
N GLY A 86 -6.69 1.50 19.44
CA GLY A 86 -6.14 2.59 18.64
C GLY A 86 -5.33 2.12 17.43
N LEU A 87 -5.00 3.08 16.57
CA LEU A 87 -4.32 2.90 15.30
C LEU A 87 -3.15 3.87 15.23
N THR A 88 -2.00 3.39 14.77
CA THR A 88 -0.85 4.22 14.41
C THR A 88 -0.48 3.98 12.95
N ALA A 89 0.18 4.95 12.31
CA ALA A 89 0.64 4.84 10.93
C ALA A 89 2.14 5.13 10.81
N PRO A 90 3.02 4.30 11.40
CA PRO A 90 4.46 4.50 11.28
C PRO A 90 4.90 4.38 9.81
N ALA A 91 5.91 5.15 9.44
CA ALA A 91 6.40 5.24 8.07
C ALA A 91 7.63 4.36 7.83
N LEU A 92 7.60 3.57 6.76
CA LEU A 92 8.81 3.03 6.12
C LEU A 92 9.46 4.15 5.31
N ALA A 93 10.66 4.56 5.69
CA ALA A 93 11.41 5.57 4.96
C ALA A 93 11.95 5.00 3.63
N ASN A 94 11.87 5.79 2.57
CA ASN A 94 12.40 5.48 1.24
C ASN A 94 11.95 4.10 0.72
N ALA A 95 10.67 3.76 0.93
CA ALA A 95 10.11 2.46 0.56
C ALA A 95 10.24 2.17 -0.95
N ASP A 96 10.31 3.22 -1.76
CA ASP A 96 10.53 3.15 -3.20
C ASP A 96 11.96 2.75 -3.58
N THR A 97 12.96 2.97 -2.70
CA THR A 97 14.36 2.64 -2.98
C THR A 97 14.85 1.36 -2.32
N LEU A 98 14.19 0.88 -1.26
CA LEU A 98 14.54 -0.40 -0.61
C LEU A 98 14.36 -1.57 -1.58
N SER A 99 15.28 -2.52 -1.61
CA SER A 99 15.01 -3.81 -2.26
C SER A 99 13.88 -4.54 -1.52
N LEU A 100 13.21 -5.47 -2.20
CA LEU A 100 12.11 -6.22 -1.58
C LEU A 100 12.51 -6.97 -0.28
N PRO A 101 13.69 -7.61 -0.16
CA PRO A 101 14.14 -8.20 1.10
C PRO A 101 14.34 -7.16 2.22
N GLU A 102 14.95 -6.02 1.91
CA GLU A 102 15.15 -4.92 2.89
C GLU A 102 13.82 -4.34 3.35
N LEU A 103 12.86 -4.17 2.44
CA LEU A 103 11.51 -3.73 2.78
C LEU A 103 10.82 -4.74 3.71
N MET A 104 10.95 -6.04 3.42
CA MET A 104 10.37 -7.09 4.26
C MET A 104 10.96 -7.07 5.68
N GLU A 105 12.28 -6.92 5.81
CA GLU A 105 12.94 -6.81 7.11
C GLU A 105 12.49 -5.56 7.88
N ALA A 106 12.50 -4.39 7.21
CA ALA A 106 12.06 -3.14 7.79
C ALA A 106 10.58 -3.20 8.23
N LEU A 107 9.72 -3.83 7.44
CA LEU A 107 8.31 -4.05 7.77
C LEU A 107 8.16 -4.90 9.04
N ARG A 108 8.86 -6.03 9.14
CA ARG A 108 8.79 -6.92 10.32
C ARG A 108 9.22 -6.17 11.58
N ASP A 109 10.33 -5.45 11.52
CA ASP A 109 10.83 -4.66 12.64
C ASP A 109 9.85 -3.53 13.04
N LEU A 110 9.36 -2.77 12.06
CA LEU A 110 8.41 -1.67 12.28
C LEU A 110 7.11 -2.16 12.95
N VAL A 111 6.52 -3.23 12.43
CA VAL A 111 5.28 -3.81 12.98
C VAL A 111 5.49 -4.37 14.38
N SER A 112 6.63 -5.04 14.62
CA SER A 112 7.01 -5.55 15.94
C SER A 112 7.10 -4.42 16.97
N ARG A 113 7.83 -3.35 16.62
CA ARG A 113 7.99 -2.18 17.50
C ARG A 113 6.71 -1.38 17.68
N ALA A 114 5.89 -1.23 16.64
CA ALA A 114 4.57 -0.60 16.74
C ALA A 114 3.70 -1.31 17.77
N ARG A 115 3.56 -2.65 17.65
CA ARG A 115 2.76 -3.46 18.58
C ARG A 115 3.34 -3.49 20.00
N GLY A 116 4.65 -3.30 20.15
CA GLY A 116 5.35 -3.20 21.42
C GLY A 116 5.37 -1.80 22.04
N GLY A 117 4.84 -0.77 21.36
CA GLY A 117 4.88 0.62 21.84
C GLY A 117 6.29 1.24 21.83
N ARG A 118 7.19 0.75 20.97
CA ARG A 118 8.62 1.13 20.89
C ARG A 118 8.97 1.86 19.60
N LEU A 119 8.02 2.63 19.05
CA LEU A 119 8.26 3.46 17.86
C LEU A 119 9.16 4.64 18.21
N ARG A 120 10.10 4.95 17.30
CA ARG A 120 10.92 6.15 17.38
C ARG A 120 10.11 7.34 16.84
N ALA A 121 10.40 8.54 17.35
CA ALA A 121 9.73 9.76 16.89
C ALA A 121 9.88 10.01 15.38
N SER A 122 11.03 9.62 14.79
CA SER A 122 11.29 9.76 13.36
C SER A 122 10.38 8.91 12.46
N GLU A 123 9.80 7.85 13.02
CA GLU A 123 8.95 6.89 12.29
C GLU A 123 7.48 7.28 12.36
N THR A 124 7.11 8.02 13.40
CA THR A 124 5.80 8.68 13.47
C THR A 124 5.75 9.97 12.65
N ALA A 125 6.88 10.44 12.14
CA ALA A 125 6.96 11.70 11.39
C ALA A 125 6.61 11.51 9.91
N ASP A 126 5.64 12.31 9.47
CA ASP A 126 5.31 12.68 8.09
C ASP A 126 5.43 11.56 7.04
N PRO A 127 4.56 10.54 7.09
CA PRO A 127 4.34 9.70 5.92
C PRO A 127 3.78 10.55 4.76
N THR A 128 4.20 10.24 3.55
CA THR A 128 3.82 10.95 2.31
C THR A 128 2.61 10.32 1.64
N LEU A 129 2.41 9.02 1.89
CA LEU A 129 1.29 8.20 1.45
C LEU A 129 1.04 7.14 2.54
N THR A 130 -0.22 6.86 2.86
CA THR A 130 -0.59 5.82 3.83
C THR A 130 -1.20 4.62 3.15
N VAL A 131 -0.87 3.42 3.64
CA VAL A 131 -1.50 2.15 3.27
C VAL A 131 -2.23 1.59 4.48
N THR A 132 -3.48 1.18 4.28
CA THR A 132 -4.18 0.30 5.20
C THR A 132 -4.32 -1.08 4.56
N ASN A 133 -3.75 -2.08 5.22
CA ASN A 133 -3.86 -3.47 4.79
C ASN A 133 -4.66 -4.24 5.84
N LEU A 134 -5.89 -4.62 5.48
CA LEU A 134 -6.79 -5.38 6.34
C LEU A 134 -6.97 -6.82 5.85
N GLY A 135 -6.11 -7.27 4.93
CA GLY A 135 -6.20 -8.61 4.36
C GLY A 135 -6.04 -9.73 5.38
N ASP A 136 -5.13 -9.58 6.33
CA ASP A 136 -4.95 -10.54 7.44
C ASP A 136 -6.16 -10.58 8.40
N GLN A 137 -7.11 -9.66 8.26
CA GLN A 137 -8.37 -9.63 9.02
C GLN A 137 -9.56 -10.13 8.18
N GLY A 138 -9.32 -10.64 6.98
CA GLY A 138 -10.35 -11.16 6.09
C GLY A 138 -11.18 -10.10 5.36
N VAL A 139 -10.82 -8.81 5.47
CA VAL A 139 -11.56 -7.73 4.81
C VAL A 139 -11.24 -7.73 3.32
N GLU A 140 -12.24 -7.95 2.46
CA GLU A 140 -12.03 -7.97 1.01
C GLU A 140 -11.80 -6.58 0.41
N THR A 141 -12.37 -5.52 0.97
CA THR A 141 -12.27 -4.16 0.42
C THR A 141 -12.36 -3.14 1.54
N VAL A 142 -11.49 -2.14 1.50
CA VAL A 142 -11.44 -1.04 2.47
C VAL A 142 -11.17 0.26 1.74
N PHE A 143 -11.99 1.29 1.96
CA PHE A 143 -11.69 2.67 1.55
C PHE A 143 -11.31 3.44 2.81
N GLY A 144 -10.01 3.68 3.00
CA GLY A 144 -9.54 4.41 4.17
C GLY A 144 -9.76 5.92 4.02
N VAL A 145 -9.80 6.63 5.14
CA VAL A 145 -9.90 8.09 5.16
C VAL A 145 -8.49 8.68 5.09
N ILE A 146 -8.28 9.64 4.17
CA ILE A 146 -6.97 10.29 3.99
C ILE A 146 -6.49 10.87 5.32
N TYR A 147 -5.19 10.68 5.64
CA TYR A 147 -4.56 11.20 6.85
C TYR A 147 -3.92 12.57 6.56
N PRO A 148 -4.57 13.70 6.88
CA PRO A 148 -4.05 15.01 6.48
C PRO A 148 -2.71 15.29 7.19
N PRO A 149 -1.76 15.98 6.53
CA PRO A 149 -1.95 16.71 5.27
C PRO A 149 -1.69 15.88 4.01
N GLN A 150 -1.60 14.55 4.07
CA GLN A 150 -1.45 13.71 2.87
C GLN A 150 -2.65 13.89 1.93
N VAL A 151 -2.44 13.55 0.65
CA VAL A 151 -3.47 13.68 -0.40
C VAL A 151 -4.07 12.35 -0.84
N ALA A 152 -3.53 11.21 -0.36
CA ALA A 152 -4.00 9.90 -0.78
C ALA A 152 -3.81 8.85 0.33
N LEU A 153 -4.60 7.78 0.23
CA LEU A 153 -4.47 6.56 1.01
C LEU A 153 -4.84 5.36 0.15
N VAL A 154 -4.05 4.29 0.24
CA VAL A 154 -4.30 3.02 -0.45
C VAL A 154 -4.88 2.00 0.52
N GLY A 155 -5.97 1.34 0.13
CA GLY A 155 -6.54 0.21 0.85
C GLY A 155 -6.19 -1.11 0.17
N LEU A 156 -5.80 -2.11 0.96
CA LEU A 156 -5.50 -3.47 0.49
C LEU A 156 -6.39 -4.46 1.25
N GLY A 157 -7.15 -5.23 0.48
CA GLY A 157 -7.99 -6.31 0.99
C GLY A 157 -7.25 -7.64 1.21
N CYS A 158 -8.00 -8.69 1.54
CA CYS A 158 -7.49 -10.04 1.63
C CYS A 158 -7.24 -10.64 0.25
N VAL A 159 -6.26 -11.54 0.19
CA VAL A 159 -6.00 -12.36 -0.99
C VAL A 159 -6.99 -13.52 -0.98
N VAL A 160 -7.79 -13.63 -2.04
CA VAL A 160 -8.78 -14.70 -2.18
C VAL A 160 -8.75 -15.27 -3.59
N GLU A 161 -8.98 -16.57 -3.70
CA GLU A 161 -9.13 -17.24 -4.99
C GLU A 161 -10.44 -16.82 -5.64
N ARG A 162 -10.37 -16.36 -6.89
CA ARG A 162 -11.55 -15.96 -7.67
C ARG A 162 -11.52 -16.58 -9.07
N PRO A 163 -12.68 -16.90 -9.64
CA PRO A 163 -12.78 -17.20 -11.06
C PRO A 163 -12.40 -15.96 -11.87
N VAL A 164 -11.44 -16.11 -12.80
CA VAL A 164 -10.98 -15.04 -13.69
C VAL A 164 -10.96 -15.53 -15.14
N ALA A 165 -11.14 -14.60 -16.08
CA ALA A 165 -11.01 -14.90 -17.50
C ALA A 165 -9.59 -14.56 -17.97
N VAL A 166 -8.86 -15.55 -18.48
CA VAL A 166 -7.50 -15.41 -19.03
C VAL A 166 -7.50 -16.00 -20.42
N ASP A 167 -7.16 -15.19 -21.43
CA ASP A 167 -7.14 -15.58 -22.84
C ASP A 167 -8.44 -16.27 -23.32
N GLY A 168 -9.59 -15.79 -22.81
CA GLY A 168 -10.92 -16.34 -23.13
C GLY A 168 -11.31 -17.61 -22.37
N MET A 169 -10.45 -18.10 -21.47
CA MET A 169 -10.70 -19.29 -20.65
C MET A 169 -10.97 -18.91 -19.18
N LEU A 170 -11.84 -19.66 -18.52
CA LEU A 170 -12.09 -19.51 -17.09
C LEU A 170 -11.03 -20.25 -16.28
N THR A 171 -10.33 -19.54 -15.40
CA THR A 171 -9.32 -20.08 -14.47
C THR A 171 -9.61 -19.61 -13.05
N VAL A 172 -8.90 -20.13 -12.05
CA VAL A 172 -8.99 -19.66 -10.66
C VAL A 172 -7.65 -19.10 -10.23
N HIS A 173 -7.59 -17.80 -9.97
CA HIS A 173 -6.36 -17.11 -9.56
C HIS A 173 -6.52 -16.47 -8.17
N PRO A 174 -5.42 -16.34 -7.39
CA PRO A 174 -5.42 -15.50 -6.21
C PRO A 174 -5.54 -14.03 -6.63
N THR A 175 -6.44 -13.29 -5.99
CA THR A 175 -6.70 -11.88 -6.31
C THR A 175 -6.79 -11.04 -5.05
N VAL A 176 -6.47 -9.74 -5.17
CA VAL A 176 -6.66 -8.76 -4.11
C VAL A 176 -7.42 -7.56 -4.65
N THR A 177 -8.30 -6.96 -3.85
CA THR A 177 -8.87 -5.65 -4.20
C THR A 177 -7.99 -4.55 -3.62
N ALA A 178 -7.46 -3.71 -4.51
CA ALA A 178 -6.73 -2.50 -4.16
C ALA A 178 -7.64 -1.28 -4.38
N THR A 179 -7.72 -0.41 -3.38
CA THR A 179 -8.51 0.81 -3.44
C THR A 179 -7.63 2.04 -3.30
N LEU A 180 -8.12 3.16 -3.81
CA LEU A 180 -7.53 4.47 -3.62
C LEU A 180 -8.60 5.42 -3.07
N SER A 181 -8.27 6.11 -1.99
CA SER A 181 -8.94 7.31 -1.53
C SER A 181 -8.01 8.49 -1.79
N ALA A 182 -8.43 9.48 -2.58
CA ALA A 182 -7.59 10.59 -2.98
C ALA A 182 -8.31 11.95 -2.94
N ASP A 183 -7.53 13.00 -2.72
CA ASP A 183 -8.00 14.38 -2.60
C ASP A 183 -8.21 14.99 -4.00
N HIS A 184 -9.46 15.31 -4.33
CA HIS A 184 -9.83 15.86 -5.63
C HIS A 184 -9.28 17.27 -5.88
N ARG A 185 -8.71 17.93 -4.85
CA ARG A 185 -7.99 19.20 -5.01
C ARG A 185 -6.59 19.01 -5.58
N ALA A 186 -5.96 17.86 -5.32
CA ALA A 186 -4.59 17.56 -5.73
C ALA A 186 -4.53 16.71 -7.01
N SER A 187 -5.56 15.90 -7.26
CA SER A 187 -5.58 14.88 -8.31
C SER A 187 -7.00 14.58 -8.78
N ASP A 188 -7.13 13.73 -9.79
CA ASP A 188 -8.41 13.34 -10.40
C ASP A 188 -8.49 11.82 -10.66
N GLY A 189 -9.66 11.38 -11.15
CA GLY A 189 -9.90 9.97 -11.47
C GLY A 189 -8.91 9.39 -12.48
N ALA A 190 -8.45 10.18 -13.47
CA ALA A 190 -7.46 9.73 -14.43
C ALA A 190 -6.09 9.46 -13.78
N THR A 191 -5.67 10.34 -12.88
CA THR A 191 -4.43 10.20 -12.11
C THR A 191 -4.50 9.03 -11.14
N GLY A 192 -5.64 8.86 -10.47
CA GLY A 192 -5.89 7.69 -9.61
C GLY A 192 -5.88 6.38 -10.39
N ALA A 193 -6.46 6.36 -11.60
CA ALA A 193 -6.44 5.19 -12.47
C ALA A 193 -5.00 4.83 -12.91
N ARG A 194 -4.19 5.83 -13.32
CA ARG A 194 -2.75 5.61 -13.64
C ARG A 194 -2.00 4.93 -12.49
N PHE A 195 -2.28 5.34 -11.25
CA PHE A 195 -1.64 4.76 -10.07
C PHE A 195 -2.04 3.30 -9.84
N LEU A 196 -3.33 2.98 -9.87
CA LEU A 196 -3.81 1.61 -9.68
C LEU A 196 -3.36 0.68 -10.82
N THR A 197 -3.32 1.18 -12.06
CA THR A 197 -2.75 0.44 -13.20
C THR A 197 -1.24 0.22 -13.05
N ALA A 198 -0.50 1.20 -12.55
CA ALA A 198 0.93 1.02 -12.30
C ALA A 198 1.18 -0.03 -11.21
N LEU A 199 0.39 -0.01 -10.13
CA LEU A 199 0.43 -1.01 -9.06
C LEU A 199 0.17 -2.43 -9.61
N ASP A 200 -0.89 -2.60 -10.40
CA ASP A 200 -1.23 -3.88 -11.04
C ASP A 200 -0.08 -4.37 -11.93
N ARG A 201 0.39 -3.53 -12.87
CA ARG A 201 1.50 -3.87 -13.78
C ARG A 201 2.76 -4.32 -13.04
N LEU A 202 3.10 -3.68 -11.92
CA LEU A 202 4.26 -4.04 -11.09
C LEU A 202 4.11 -5.43 -10.46
N LEU A 203 2.88 -5.82 -10.08
CA LEU A 203 2.61 -7.14 -9.51
C LEU A 203 2.59 -8.25 -10.57
N GLN A 204 2.37 -7.89 -11.84
CA GLN A 204 2.55 -8.83 -12.97
C GLN A 204 4.03 -9.11 -13.29
N ARG A 205 4.97 -8.30 -12.76
CA ARG A 205 6.43 -8.42 -12.99
C ARG A 205 7.18 -8.40 -11.65
N PRO A 206 6.92 -9.37 -10.75
CA PRO A 206 7.40 -9.36 -9.37
C PRO A 206 8.94 -9.39 -9.23
N GLU A 207 9.66 -9.80 -10.27
CA GLU A 207 11.12 -9.75 -10.35
C GLU A 207 11.69 -8.32 -10.43
N GLU A 208 10.86 -7.33 -10.80
CA GLU A 208 11.24 -5.91 -10.87
C GLU A 208 10.94 -5.14 -9.57
N LEU A 209 10.38 -5.82 -8.56
CA LEU A 209 10.05 -5.23 -7.25
C LEU A 209 11.27 -5.06 -6.35
#